data_AF-A0A7S2N5J1-F1
#
_entry.id   AF-A0A7S2N5J1-F1
#
_cell.length_a   1.000
_cell.length_b   1.000
_cell.length_c   1.000
_cell.angle_alpha   90.00
_cell.angle_beta   90.00
_cell.angle_gamma   90.00
#
_symmetry.space_group_name_H-M   'P 1'
#
loop_
_entity.id
_entity.type
_entity.pdbx_description
1 polymer ?
#
loop_
_entity_poly.entity_id
_entity_poly.type
_entity_poly.pdbx_seq_one_letter_code
_entity_poly.pdbx_strand_id
1 'polypeptide(L)'
;NGQTKKMAITRQVIDKQKGVVTCSDCDGRGVRVEVIRMGPMIQQMQSACSACGGNGKSFKTKQEREVLEVHIQKGSPDNHKIMFREMADEHPDADTGDVVFTLKQQEHKEFKRKGADL
;
A
#
# COMPACT_ATOMS: atom_id res chain seq x y z
N ASN A 1 -28.81 -0.71 16.21
CA ASN A 1 -29.02 -1.37 14.90
C ASN A 1 -27.69 -1.60 14.21
N GLY A 2 -27.57 -2.67 13.42
CA GLY A 2 -26.39 -2.96 12.61
C GLY A 2 -26.58 -2.33 11.24
N GLN A 3 -25.51 -2.12 10.50
CA GLN A 3 -25.54 -1.45 9.20
C GLN A 3 -24.53 -2.10 8.25
N THR A 4 -24.89 -2.27 6.98
CA THR A 4 -23.93 -2.58 5.91
C THR A 4 -23.64 -1.31 5.13
N LYS A 5 -22.36 -0.98 4.93
CA LYS A 5 -21.92 0.13 4.08
C LYS A 5 -21.06 -0.37 2.93
N LYS A 6 -21.37 0.04 1.70
CA LYS A 6 -20.52 -0.22 0.53
C LYS A 6 -19.50 0.89 0.41
N MET A 7 -18.22 0.55 0.47
CA MET A 7 -17.10 1.50 0.36
C MET A 7 -16.27 1.15 -0.86
N ALA A 8 -16.10 2.11 -1.77
CA ALA A 8 -15.22 1.93 -2.92
C ALA A 8 -13.79 2.33 -2.53
N ILE A 9 -12.84 1.43 -2.79
CA ILE A 9 -11.41 1.69 -2.66
C ILE A 9 -10.76 1.65 -4.05
N THR A 10 -9.67 2.38 -4.20
CA THR A 10 -8.81 2.29 -5.39
C THR A 10 -7.46 1.80 -4.90
N ARG A 11 -6.98 0.68 -5.45
CA ARG A 11 -5.67 0.10 -5.15
C ARG A 11 -4.79 0.04 -6.39
N GLN A 12 -3.47 0.05 -6.20
CA GLN A 12 -2.50 -0.25 -7.24
C GLN A 12 -2.17 -1.74 -7.22
N VAL A 13 -2.39 -2.41 -8.35
CA VAL A 13 -2.03 -3.82 -8.52
C VAL A 13 -1.00 -3.96 -9.64
N ILE A 14 -0.11 -4.95 -9.53
CA ILE A 14 0.89 -5.23 -10.55
C ILE A 14 0.18 -5.82 -11.77
N ASP A 15 0.52 -5.31 -12.95
CA ASP A 15 0.01 -5.83 -14.21
C ASP A 15 0.62 -7.21 -14.49
N LYS A 16 -0.11 -8.27 -14.08
CA LYS A 16 0.30 -9.67 -14.25
C LYS A 16 0.61 -10.06 -15.71
N GLN A 17 0.09 -9.32 -16.70
CA GLN A 17 0.38 -9.59 -18.12
C GLN A 17 1.79 -9.14 -18.50
N LYS A 18 2.27 -8.04 -17.92
CA LYS A 18 3.63 -7.53 -18.16
C LYS A 18 4.64 -8.09 -17.16
N GLY A 19 4.16 -8.52 -16.00
CA GLY A 19 4.96 -9.11 -14.96
C GLY A 19 5.97 -8.14 -14.34
N VAL A 20 6.86 -8.72 -13.54
CA VAL A 20 7.96 -8.02 -12.89
C VAL A 20 9.24 -8.52 -13.53
N VAL A 21 10.03 -7.61 -14.10
CA VAL A 21 11.30 -7.94 -14.74
C VAL A 21 12.47 -7.28 -14.01
N THR A 22 13.63 -7.92 -14.02
CA THR A 22 14.87 -7.31 -13.51
C THR A 22 15.22 -6.09 -14.35
N CYS A 23 15.61 -5.00 -13.69
CA CYS A 23 16.01 -3.78 -14.37
C CYS A 23 17.34 -4.00 -15.12
N SER A 24 17.30 -3.90 -16.45
CA SER A 24 18.48 -4.00 -17.34
C SER A 24 19.52 -2.92 -17.09
N ASP A 25 19.08 -1.77 -16.59
CA ASP A 25 19.88 -0.55 -16.48
C ASP A 25 20.82 -0.54 -15.26
N CYS A 26 20.56 -1.41 -14.29
CA CYS A 26 21.36 -1.61 -13.09
C CYS A 26 21.58 -3.09 -12.75
N ASP A 27 21.23 -4.00 -13.67
CA ASP A 27 21.28 -5.46 -13.48
C ASP A 27 20.65 -5.94 -12.17
N GLY A 28 19.52 -5.34 -11.79
CA GLY A 28 18.84 -5.68 -10.53
C GLY A 28 19.39 -5.04 -9.26
N ARG A 29 20.47 -4.25 -9.34
CA ARG A 29 21.12 -3.66 -8.16
C ARG A 29 20.36 -2.47 -7.57
N GLY A 30 19.47 -1.84 -8.33
CA GLY A 30 18.76 -0.63 -7.93
C GLY A 30 19.62 0.63 -7.90
N VAL A 31 20.94 0.50 -8.02
CA VAL A 31 21.89 1.62 -8.01
C VAL A 31 22.80 1.59 -9.22
N ARG A 32 23.22 2.77 -9.67
CA ARG A 32 24.28 2.95 -10.67
C ARG A 32 25.52 3.51 -9.98
N VAL A 33 26.69 3.01 -10.38
CA VAL A 33 27.98 3.47 -9.88
C VAL A 33 28.64 4.32 -10.95
N GLU A 34 28.79 5.61 -10.67
CA GLU A 34 29.53 6.54 -11.52
C GLU A 34 30.95 6.70 -10.98
N VAL A 35 31.94 6.49 -11.84
CA VAL A 35 33.35 6.57 -11.45
C VAL A 35 33.93 7.87 -11.99
N ILE A 36 34.20 8.82 -11.10
CA ILE A 36 34.82 10.11 -11.43
C ILE A 36 36.32 10.00 -11.15
N ARG A 37 37.14 10.31 -12.15
CA ARG A 37 38.61 10.33 -12.04
C ARG A 37 39.10 11.77 -11.90
N MET A 38 39.76 12.06 -10.79
CA MET A 38 40.38 13.35 -10.49
C MET A 38 41.89 13.15 -10.34
N GLY A 39 42.60 13.09 -11.48
CA GLY A 39 44.03 12.81 -11.50
C GLY A 39 44.35 11.42 -10.91
N PRO A 40 45.24 11.30 -9.89
CA PRO A 40 45.54 10.03 -9.25
C PRO A 40 44.43 9.52 -8.32
N MET A 41 43.39 10.32 -8.05
CA MET A 41 42.26 9.93 -7.20
C MET A 41 41.09 9.39 -8.04
N ILE A 42 40.51 8.28 -7.58
CA ILE A 42 39.28 7.71 -8.15
C ILE A 42 38.19 7.81 -7.09
N GLN A 43 37.06 8.43 -7.45
CA GLN A 43 35.87 8.50 -6.62
C GLN A 43 34.75 7.67 -7.26
N GLN A 44 34.10 6.83 -6.48
CA GLN A 44 32.90 6.08 -6.91
C GLN A 44 31.68 6.70 -6.22
N MET A 45 30.74 7.22 -7.00
CA MET A 45 29.48 7.75 -6.51
C MET A 45 28.36 6.76 -6.84
N GLN A 46 27.59 6.36 -5.83
CA GLN A 46 26.40 5.52 -6.03
C GLN A 46 25.17 6.42 -6.09
N SER A 47 24.36 6.24 -7.12
CA SER A 47 23.07 6.93 -7.29
C SER A 47 21.96 5.91 -7.52
N ALA A 48 20.73 6.25 -7.11
CA ALA A 48 19.58 5.41 -7.42
C ALA A 48 19.41 5.30 -8.93
N CYS A 49 19.17 4.08 -9.41
CA CYS A 49 18.95 3.83 -10.83
C CYS A 49 17.66 4.55 -11.27
N SER A 50 17.78 5.54 -12.16
CA SER A 50 16.66 6.34 -12.65
C SER A 50 15.61 5.52 -13.41
N ALA A 51 16.02 4.43 -14.07
CA ALA A 51 15.13 3.59 -14.85
C ALA A 51 14.16 2.74 -14.00
N CYS A 52 14.57 2.31 -12.81
CA CYS A 52 13.72 1.56 -11.88
C CYS A 52 13.37 2.34 -10.59
N GLY A 53 13.81 3.60 -10.48
CA GLY A 53 13.61 4.42 -9.30
C GLY A 53 14.26 3.86 -8.03
N GLY A 54 15.31 3.04 -8.15
CA GLY A 54 15.97 2.41 -7.01
C GLY A 54 15.54 0.97 -6.71
N ASN A 55 14.47 0.46 -7.33
CA ASN A 55 13.88 -0.84 -6.97
C ASN A 55 14.65 -2.05 -7.53
N GLY A 56 15.56 -1.86 -8.49
CA GLY A 56 16.20 -2.97 -9.21
C GLY A 56 15.26 -3.78 -10.11
N LYS A 57 13.96 -3.52 -10.06
CA LYS A 57 12.92 -4.17 -10.85
C LYS A 57 12.15 -3.15 -11.67
N SER A 58 11.72 -3.56 -12.86
CA SER A 58 10.80 -2.81 -13.71
C SER A 58 9.48 -3.56 -13.77
N PHE A 59 8.39 -2.87 -13.44
CA PHE A 59 7.05 -3.41 -13.42
C PHE A 59 6.07 -2.30 -13.76
N LYS A 60 4.88 -2.65 -14.25
CA LYS A 60 3.79 -1.69 -14.44
C LYS A 60 2.71 -1.98 -13.41
N THR A 61 2.20 -0.92 -12.80
CA THR A 61 0.99 -0.99 -11.97
C THR A 61 -0.20 -0.51 -12.78
N LYS A 62 -1.38 -1.04 -12.45
CA LYS A 62 -2.67 -0.55 -12.90
C LYS A 62 -3.49 -0.16 -11.68
N GLN A 63 -4.35 0.84 -11.83
CA GLN A 63 -5.32 1.17 -10.79
C GLN A 63 -6.53 0.27 -10.92
N GLU A 64 -6.91 -0.37 -9.82
CA GLU A 64 -8.10 -1.21 -9.73
C GLU A 64 -9.04 -0.62 -8.70
N ARG A 65 -10.30 -0.41 -9.10
CA ARG A 65 -11.35 0.08 -8.24
C ARG A 65 -12.21 -1.08 -7.77
N GLU A 66 -12.26 -1.30 -6.47
CA GLU A 66 -12.99 -2.39 -5.84
C GLU A 66 -14.02 -1.84 -4.85
N VAL A 67 -15.20 -2.47 -4.78
CA VAL A 67 -16.26 -2.08 -3.84
C VAL A 67 -16.34 -3.14 -2.74
N LEU A 68 -15.97 -2.74 -1.54
CA LEU A 68 -16.00 -3.58 -0.35
C LEU A 68 -17.29 -3.35 0.44
N GLU A 69 -17.98 -4.44 0.79
CA GLU A 69 -19.17 -4.39 1.64
C GLU A 69 -18.75 -4.56 3.11
N VAL A 70 -18.79 -3.45 3.86
CA VAL A 70 -18.41 -3.42 5.27
C VAL A 70 -19.64 -3.69 6.13
N HIS A 71 -19.68 -4.85 6.78
CA HIS A 71 -20.75 -5.25 7.67
C HIS A 71 -20.48 -4.81 9.12
N ILE A 72 -21.24 -3.83 9.61
CA ILE A 72 -21.16 -3.32 10.98
C ILE A 72 -22.23 -4.02 11.82
N GLN A 73 -21.79 -4.87 12.74
CA GLN A 73 -22.68 -5.61 13.62
C GLN A 73 -23.37 -4.69 14.65
N LYS A 74 -24.55 -5.12 15.11
CA LYS A 74 -25.26 -4.42 16.20
C LYS A 74 -24.35 -4.35 17.43
N GLY A 75 -24.17 -3.16 17.99
CA GLY A 75 -23.41 -2.98 19.23
C GLY A 75 -21.89 -2.98 19.05
N SER A 76 -21.35 -2.95 17.83
CA SER A 76 -19.90 -2.79 17.61
C SER A 76 -19.35 -1.61 18.42
N PRO A 77 -18.24 -1.80 19.17
CA PRO A 77 -17.64 -0.74 19.97
C PRO A 77 -16.95 0.31 19.09
N ASP A 78 -16.66 1.46 19.69
CA ASP A 78 -15.75 2.43 19.06
C ASP A 78 -14.36 1.80 18.83
N ASN A 79 -13.69 2.19 17.75
CA ASN A 79 -12.41 1.65 17.29
C ASN A 79 -12.42 0.16 16.90
N HIS A 80 -13.58 -0.48 16.76
CA HIS A 80 -13.66 -1.83 16.23
C HIS A 80 -13.07 -1.88 14.81
N LYS A 81 -12.25 -2.90 14.53
CA LYS A 81 -11.54 -3.06 13.27
C LYS A 81 -12.15 -4.18 12.44
N ILE A 82 -12.47 -3.89 11.19
CA ILE A 82 -12.94 -4.85 10.19
C ILE A 82 -11.85 -4.95 9.13
N MET A 83 -11.25 -6.14 8.97
CA MET A 83 -10.09 -6.34 8.09
C MET A 83 -10.47 -7.09 6.83
N PHE A 84 -10.01 -6.59 5.70
CA PHE A 84 -10.06 -7.26 4.40
C PHE A 84 -8.64 -7.62 4.01
N ARG A 85 -8.36 -8.92 3.94
CA ARG A 85 -7.00 -9.43 3.69
C ARG A 85 -6.61 -9.25 2.24
N GLU A 86 -5.33 -8.97 2.01
CA GLU A 86 -4.74 -8.90 0.65
C GLU A 86 -5.44 -7.91 -0.29
N MET A 87 -5.98 -6.83 0.28
CA MET A 87 -6.73 -5.78 -0.45
C MET A 87 -5.97 -4.45 -0.56
N ALA A 88 -4.76 -4.36 -0.04
CA ALA A 88 -3.91 -3.18 -0.16
C ALA A 88 -3.22 -3.10 -1.55
N ASP A 89 -2.31 -2.14 -1.70
CA ASP A 89 -1.48 -2.00 -2.89
C ASP A 89 -0.47 -3.16 -2.98
N GLU A 90 -0.24 -3.65 -4.21
CA GLU A 90 0.75 -4.68 -4.50
C GLU A 90 2.14 -4.09 -4.73
N HIS A 91 3.18 -4.76 -4.24
CA HIS A 91 4.58 -4.41 -4.49
C HIS A 91 5.37 -5.66 -4.89
N PRO A 92 6.33 -5.60 -5.83
CA PRO A 92 7.06 -6.78 -6.31
C PRO A 92 7.97 -7.47 -5.28
N ASP A 93 8.22 -6.81 -4.14
CA ASP A 93 9.11 -7.26 -3.06
C ASP A 93 8.37 -7.51 -1.75
N ALA A 94 7.05 -7.35 -1.73
CA ALA A 94 6.25 -7.51 -0.52
C ALA A 94 4.91 -8.17 -0.83
N ASP A 95 4.43 -8.98 0.09
CA ASP A 95 3.09 -9.53 0.02
C ASP A 95 2.05 -8.41 0.13
N THR A 96 0.91 -8.59 -0.54
CA THR A 96 -0.19 -7.62 -0.52
C THR A 96 -0.73 -7.47 0.89
N GLY A 97 -0.73 -6.24 1.41
CA GLY A 97 -1.23 -5.94 2.74
C GLY A 97 -2.76 -5.98 2.85
N ASP A 98 -3.23 -5.62 4.04
CA ASP A 98 -4.65 -5.63 4.39
C ASP A 98 -5.27 -4.23 4.38
N VAL A 99 -6.56 -4.14 4.09
CA VAL A 99 -7.36 -2.93 4.28
C VAL A 99 -8.14 -3.05 5.58
N VAL A 100 -7.90 -2.13 6.51
CA VAL A 100 -8.51 -2.13 7.84
C VAL A 100 -9.46 -0.95 8.00
N PHE A 101 -10.76 -1.23 8.05
CA PHE A 101 -11.77 -0.24 8.41
C PHE A 101 -11.85 -0.12 9.93
N THR A 102 -11.60 1.07 10.46
CA THR A 102 -11.77 1.37 11.88
C THR A 102 -13.09 2.12 12.08
N LEU A 103 -13.99 1.54 12.87
CA LEU A 103 -15.25 2.19 13.20
C LEU A 103 -14.99 3.35 14.16
N LYS A 104 -15.54 4.52 13.82
CA LYS A 104 -15.54 5.69 14.68
C LYS A 104 -16.98 6.00 15.07
N GLN A 105 -17.24 6.01 16.36
CA GLN A 105 -18.52 6.42 16.90
C GLN A 105 -18.68 7.93 16.75
N GLN A 106 -19.72 8.36 16.05
CA GLN A 106 -20.09 9.76 15.97
C GLN A 106 -20.71 10.21 17.30
N GLU A 107 -20.33 11.40 17.78
CA GLU A 107 -20.92 11.99 18.99
C GLU A 107 -22.41 12.27 18.79
N HIS A 108 -23.22 11.91 19.79
CA HIS A 108 -24.64 12.19 19.83
C HIS A 108 -24.90 13.43 20.68
N LYS A 109 -25.93 14.22 20.34
CA LYS A 109 -26.24 15.48 21.06
C LYS A 109 -26.68 15.26 22.51
N GLU A 110 -27.31 14.12 22.78
CA GLU A 110 -27.97 13.84 24.07
C GLU A 110 -27.38 12.63 24.83
N PHE A 111 -26.67 11.73 24.15
CA PHE A 111 -26.24 10.46 24.73
C PHE A 111 -24.73 10.27 24.59
N LYS A 112 -24.11 9.67 25.61
CA LYS A 112 -22.68 9.35 25.59
C LYS A 112 -22.48 7.88 25.96
N ARG A 113 -22.40 7.06 24.93
CA ARG A 113 -22.16 5.63 25.07
C ARG A 113 -20.89 5.34 25.88
N LYS A 114 -21.02 4.51 26.93
CA LYS A 114 -19.92 3.89 27.67
C LYS A 114 -20.08 2.37 27.62
N GLY A 115 -19.36 1.73 26.70
CA GLY A 115 -19.47 0.28 26.51
C GLY A 115 -20.86 -0.15 26.04
N ALA A 116 -21.60 -0.83 26.90
CA ALA A 116 -22.99 -1.25 26.65
C ALA A 116 -24.05 -0.24 27.15
N ASP A 117 -23.64 0.82 27.86
CA ASP A 117 -24.51 1.85 28.44
C ASP A 117 -24.50 3.16 27.62
N LEU A 118 -25.46 4.06 27.87
CA LEU A 118 -25.72 5.31 27.13
C LEU A 118 -25.48 6.59 27.94
#